data_AF-K6GSU5-F1
#
_entry.id   AF-K6GSU5-F1
#
_cell.length_a   1.000
_cell.length_b   1.000
_cell.length_c   1.000
_cell.angle_alpha   90.00
_cell.angle_beta   90.00
_cell.angle_gamma   90.00
#
_symmetry.space_group_name_H-M   'P 1'
#
loop_
_entity.id
_entity.type
_entity.pdbx_description
1 polymer ?
#
loop_
_entity_poly.entity_id
_entity_poly.type
_entity_poly.pdbx_seq_one_letter_code
_entity_poly.pdbx_strand_id
1 'polypeptide(L)'
;MRPSRAACVLFAFCWLLSGLAIAAGPDFGQVQAVVVRVCDGDTVVVDIPEYPPIIGKSIRVRLAGVNAPELRDPDPEVRRAAERSRQAMAALLPPGTAVTLTRLRRDKYFRLNAVVLVAGHDAAALAGLTPDLSVAGVTAR
;
A
#
# COMPACT_ATOMS: atom_id res chain seq x y z
N MET A 1 -32.60 24.36 37.15
CA MET A 1 -31.53 25.26 36.65
C MET A 1 -31.35 24.98 35.16
N ARG A 2 -31.62 25.97 34.30
CA ARG A 2 -31.51 25.83 32.83
C ARG A 2 -30.08 26.20 32.41
N PRO A 3 -29.34 25.33 31.72
CA PRO A 3 -27.99 25.68 31.26
C PRO A 3 -28.06 26.88 30.31
N SER A 4 -27.13 27.82 30.46
CA SER A 4 -27.05 29.06 29.70
C SER A 4 -26.70 28.79 28.23
N ARG A 5 -27.28 29.56 27.30
CA ARG A 5 -27.11 29.39 25.84
C ARG A 5 -25.63 29.41 25.39
N ALA A 6 -24.76 30.08 26.15
CA ALA A 6 -23.31 30.12 25.91
C ALA A 6 -22.61 28.76 26.16
N ALA A 7 -23.10 27.96 27.10
CA ALA A 7 -22.55 26.63 27.38
C ALA A 7 -22.85 25.63 26.24
N CYS A 8 -23.97 25.80 25.53
CA CYS A 8 -24.32 24.98 24.37
C CYS A 8 -23.46 25.30 23.13
N VAL A 9 -23.04 26.57 22.94
CA VAL A 9 -22.20 26.98 21.80
C VAL A 9 -20.75 26.52 21.99
N LEU A 10 -20.23 26.53 23.22
CA LEU A 10 -18.88 26.05 23.51
C LEU A 10 -18.74 24.53 23.33
N PHE A 11 -19.78 23.76 23.64
CA PHE A 11 -19.80 22.31 23.42
C PHE A 11 -19.83 21.93 21.94
N ALA A 12 -20.54 22.70 21.10
CA ALA A 12 -20.59 22.49 19.66
C ALA A 12 -19.25 22.82 18.97
N PHE A 13 -18.49 23.79 19.48
CA PHE A 13 -17.18 24.17 18.94
C PHE A 13 -16.09 23.13 19.25
N CYS A 14 -16.19 22.43 20.38
CA CYS A 14 -15.25 21.35 20.75
C CYS A 14 -15.42 20.08 19.88
N TRP A 15 -16.64 19.83 19.39
CA TRP A 15 -16.91 18.74 18.43
C TRP A 15 -16.43 19.04 17.01
N LEU A 16 -16.32 20.31 16.60
CA LEU A 16 -15.76 20.68 15.29
C LEU A 16 -14.22 20.59 15.20
N LEU A 17 -13.53 20.58 16.36
CA LEU A 17 -12.07 20.44 16.45
C LEU A 17 -11.61 18.98 16.63
N SER A 18 -12.55 18.04 16.76
CA SER A 18 -12.26 16.62 16.71
C SER A 18 -12.05 16.23 15.24
N GLY A 19 -10.89 16.63 14.70
CA GLY A 19 -10.46 16.20 13.37
C GLY A 19 -10.62 14.69 13.27
N LEU A 20 -11.36 14.24 12.25
CA LEU A 20 -11.56 12.83 11.98
C LEU A 20 -10.20 12.24 11.61
N ALA A 21 -9.45 11.76 12.59
CA ALA A 21 -8.25 10.98 12.34
C ALA A 21 -8.72 9.67 11.68
N ILE A 22 -8.60 9.59 10.36
CA ILE A 22 -8.76 8.34 9.62
C ILE A 22 -7.58 7.47 10.06
N ALA A 23 -7.79 6.70 11.13
CA ALA A 23 -6.84 5.69 11.53
C ALA A 23 -6.67 4.73 10.34
N ALA A 24 -5.43 4.56 9.93
CA ALA A 24 -5.10 3.53 8.97
C ALA A 24 -5.61 2.18 9.45
N GLY A 25 -6.03 1.31 8.54
CA GLY A 25 -6.60 0.00 8.88
C GLY A 25 -5.69 -0.85 9.80
N PRO A 26 -6.16 -1.98 10.32
CA PRO A 26 -5.29 -2.86 11.11
C PRO A 26 -4.05 -3.31 10.32
N ASP A 27 -2.91 -3.37 11.01
CA ASP A 27 -1.68 -4.00 10.53
C ASP A 27 -1.71 -5.48 10.92
N PHE A 28 -1.58 -6.36 9.93
CA PHE A 28 -1.61 -7.82 10.07
C PHE A 28 -0.21 -8.44 10.16
N GLY A 29 0.83 -7.61 10.36
CA GLY A 29 2.19 -8.06 10.60
C GLY A 29 3.00 -8.26 9.32
N GLN A 30 3.77 -9.33 9.29
CA GLN A 30 4.62 -9.68 8.16
C GLN A 30 4.44 -11.15 7.76
N VAL A 31 4.67 -11.43 6.48
CA VAL A 31 4.47 -12.77 5.90
C VAL A 31 5.43 -13.01 4.73
N GLN A 32 5.91 -14.24 4.59
CA GLN A 32 6.69 -14.68 3.44
C GLN A 32 5.78 -14.96 2.25
N ALA A 33 6.18 -14.49 1.07
CA ALA A 33 5.45 -14.70 -0.17
C ALA A 33 6.41 -15.00 -1.33
N VAL A 34 5.86 -15.56 -2.41
CA VAL A 34 6.58 -15.85 -3.65
C VAL A 34 5.94 -15.07 -4.78
N VAL A 35 6.74 -14.33 -5.53
CA VAL A 35 6.25 -13.53 -6.66
C VAL A 35 5.77 -14.45 -7.78
N VAL A 36 4.54 -14.25 -8.24
CA VAL A 36 3.96 -14.91 -9.41
C VAL A 36 4.19 -14.08 -10.66
N ARG A 37 3.94 -12.76 -10.58
CA ARG A 37 4.21 -11.80 -11.65
C ARG A 37 4.18 -10.36 -11.14
N VAL A 38 4.78 -9.46 -11.90
CA VAL A 38 4.64 -8.01 -11.75
C VAL A 38 3.53 -7.51 -12.69
N CYS A 39 2.55 -6.78 -12.17
CA CYS A 39 1.47 -6.21 -12.97
C CYS A 39 1.84 -4.81 -13.47
N ASP A 40 2.25 -3.95 -12.55
CA ASP A 40 2.54 -2.53 -12.76
C ASP A 40 3.77 -2.13 -11.92
N GLY A 41 4.23 -0.88 -12.02
CA GLY A 41 5.36 -0.40 -11.22
C GLY A 41 5.12 -0.43 -9.70
N ASP A 42 3.87 -0.48 -9.25
CA ASP A 42 3.48 -0.47 -7.84
C ASP A 42 2.60 -1.65 -7.42
N THR A 43 2.41 -2.64 -8.30
CA THR A 43 1.49 -3.75 -8.06
C THR A 43 2.09 -5.08 -8.53
N VAL A 44 2.15 -6.04 -7.61
CA VAL A 44 2.64 -7.40 -7.85
C VAL A 44 1.56 -8.44 -7.49
N VAL A 45 1.70 -9.64 -8.03
CA VAL A 45 0.89 -10.80 -7.65
C VAL A 45 1.81 -11.81 -7.00
N VAL A 46 1.39 -12.33 -5.86
CA VAL A 46 2.19 -13.27 -5.07
C VAL A 46 1.35 -14.47 -4.62
N ASP A 47 2.04 -15.55 -4.27
CA ASP A 47 1.49 -16.65 -3.50
C ASP A 47 2.01 -16.56 -2.05
N ILE A 48 1.11 -16.70 -1.08
CA ILE A 48 1.38 -16.73 0.36
C ILE A 48 1.05 -18.15 0.87
N PRO A 49 2.04 -19.05 1.01
CA PRO A 49 1.79 -20.46 1.33
C PRO A 49 1.10 -20.68 2.69
N GLU A 50 1.33 -19.81 3.67
CA GLU A 50 0.75 -19.91 5.02
C GLU A 50 -0.73 -19.51 5.08
N TYR A 51 -1.26 -18.85 4.04
CA TYR A 51 -2.64 -18.36 4.03
C TYR A 51 -3.57 -19.31 3.25
N PRO A 52 -4.87 -19.37 3.62
CA PRO A 52 -5.87 -20.09 2.83
C PRO A 52 -5.87 -19.64 1.36
N PRO A 53 -6.04 -20.55 0.38
CA PRO A 53 -5.90 -20.21 -1.05
C PRO A 53 -6.76 -19.04 -1.52
N ILE A 54 -7.94 -18.82 -0.92
CA ILE A 54 -8.83 -17.69 -1.22
C ILE A 54 -8.20 -16.30 -0.99
N ILE A 55 -7.24 -16.20 -0.06
CA ILE A 55 -6.53 -14.94 0.25
C ILE A 55 -5.01 -15.04 0.06
N GLY A 56 -4.47 -16.25 -0.09
CA GLY A 56 -3.04 -16.49 -0.24
C GLY A 56 -2.59 -16.80 -1.67
N LYS A 57 -3.43 -17.40 -2.52
CA LYS A 57 -3.03 -17.80 -3.87
C LYS A 57 -3.29 -16.68 -4.87
N SER A 58 -2.25 -16.30 -5.62
CA SER A 58 -2.27 -15.29 -6.67
C SER A 58 -2.92 -13.98 -6.21
N ILE A 59 -2.65 -13.59 -4.96
CA ILE A 59 -3.18 -12.38 -4.35
C ILE A 59 -2.41 -11.17 -4.86
N ARG A 60 -3.15 -10.11 -5.23
CA ARG A 60 -2.55 -8.82 -5.61
C ARG A 60 -2.06 -8.09 -4.36
N VAL A 61 -0.85 -7.56 -4.44
CA VAL A 61 -0.23 -6.70 -3.44
C VAL A 61 0.10 -5.36 -4.11
N ARG A 62 -0.48 -4.28 -3.58
CA ARG A 62 -0.07 -2.91 -3.91
C ARG A 62 1.07 -2.52 -2.96
N LEU A 63 2.13 -1.94 -3.51
CA LEU A 63 3.27 -1.48 -2.74
C LEU A 63 2.86 -0.25 -1.93
N ALA A 64 3.08 -0.32 -0.62
CA ALA A 64 2.65 0.72 0.31
C ALA A 64 3.32 2.06 0.02
N GLY A 65 2.51 3.09 -0.19
CA GLY A 65 2.98 4.46 -0.42
C GLY A 65 3.56 4.70 -1.81
N VAL A 66 3.53 3.71 -2.70
CA VAL A 66 4.08 3.83 -4.06
C VAL A 66 2.97 4.22 -5.03
N ASN A 67 3.22 5.27 -5.80
CA ASN A 67 2.38 5.68 -6.91
C ASN A 67 3.20 5.61 -8.19
N ALA A 68 3.02 4.53 -8.95
CA ALA A 68 3.64 4.40 -10.26
C ALA A 68 2.78 5.13 -11.32
N PRO A 69 3.38 5.60 -12.44
CA PRO A 69 2.62 6.07 -13.58
C PRO A 69 1.72 4.95 -14.13
N GLU A 70 0.56 5.32 -14.68
CA GLU A 70 -0.45 4.36 -15.15
C GLU A 70 -0.14 3.85 -16.58
N LEU A 71 -0.21 2.54 -16.79
CA LEU A 71 0.04 1.93 -18.11
C LEU A 71 -1.03 2.32 -19.16
N ARG A 72 -2.21 2.72 -18.72
CA ARG A 72 -3.36 3.06 -19.59
C ARG A 72 -3.63 4.55 -19.68
N ASP A 73 -2.66 5.37 -19.28
CA ASP A 73 -2.77 6.82 -19.36
C ASP A 73 -2.93 7.29 -20.83
N PRO A 74 -3.76 8.30 -21.14
CA PRO A 74 -3.87 8.85 -22.49
C PRO A 74 -2.55 9.46 -23.01
N ASP A 75 -1.68 9.96 -22.12
CA ASP A 75 -0.40 10.55 -22.48
C ASP A 75 0.66 9.46 -22.80
N PRO A 76 1.25 9.45 -24.02
CA PRO A 76 2.32 8.52 -24.37
C PRO A 76 3.55 8.58 -23.48
N GLU A 77 3.94 9.74 -22.98
CA GLU A 77 5.13 9.88 -22.12
C GLU A 77 4.88 9.24 -20.75
N VAL A 78 3.67 9.40 -20.21
CA VAL A 78 3.25 8.76 -18.95
C VAL A 78 3.26 7.24 -19.11
N ARG A 79 2.74 6.71 -20.22
CA ARG A 79 2.80 5.25 -20.49
C ARG A 79 4.23 4.73 -20.60
N ARG A 80 5.14 5.44 -21.27
CA ARG A 80 6.56 5.06 -21.32
C ARG A 80 7.22 5.09 -19.95
N ALA A 81 6.86 6.04 -19.10
CA ALA A 81 7.32 6.06 -17.72
C ALA A 81 6.77 4.86 -16.92
N ALA A 82 5.48 4.54 -17.09
CA ALA A 82 4.83 3.38 -16.48
C ALA A 82 5.51 2.06 -16.88
N GLU A 83 5.83 1.90 -18.17
CA GLU A 83 6.55 0.74 -18.69
C GLU A 83 7.95 0.60 -18.10
N ARG A 84 8.70 1.70 -17.98
CA ARG A 84 10.03 1.70 -17.34
C ARG A 84 9.95 1.26 -15.88
N SER A 85 9.00 1.80 -15.11
CA SER A 85 8.79 1.41 -13.71
C SER A 85 8.40 -0.07 -13.58
N ARG A 86 7.51 -0.57 -14.46
CA ARG A 86 7.14 -2.00 -14.50
C ARG A 86 8.34 -2.88 -14.82
N GLN A 87 9.16 -2.49 -15.80
CA GLN A 87 10.36 -3.23 -16.19
C GLN A 87 11.41 -3.28 -15.06
N ALA A 88 11.65 -2.15 -14.38
CA ALA A 88 12.54 -2.11 -13.22
C ALA A 88 12.06 -3.06 -12.11
N MET A 89 10.76 -3.02 -11.80
CA MET A 89 10.17 -3.92 -10.80
C MET A 89 10.24 -5.39 -11.24
N ALA A 90 10.00 -5.69 -12.51
CA ALA A 90 10.08 -7.06 -13.06
C ALA A 90 11.51 -7.61 -13.06
N ALA A 91 12.52 -6.75 -13.27
CA ALA A 91 13.92 -7.14 -13.17
C ALA A 91 14.33 -7.45 -11.72
N LEU A 92 13.79 -6.72 -10.74
CA LEU A 92 14.04 -6.95 -9.32
C LEU A 92 13.26 -8.15 -8.76
N LEU A 93 12.03 -8.36 -9.25
CA LEU A 93 11.09 -9.35 -8.75
C LEU A 93 10.63 -10.30 -9.87
N PRO A 94 11.54 -11.07 -10.51
CA PRO A 94 11.14 -12.09 -11.46
C PRO A 94 10.22 -13.14 -10.80
N PRO A 95 9.36 -13.84 -11.56
CA PRO A 95 8.55 -14.93 -11.02
C PRO A 95 9.40 -15.97 -10.27
N GLY A 96 8.91 -16.41 -9.10
CA GLY A 96 9.64 -17.28 -8.18
C GLY A 96 10.46 -16.55 -7.12
N THR A 97 10.58 -15.22 -7.17
CA THR A 97 11.33 -14.45 -6.17
C THR A 97 10.66 -14.53 -4.80
N ALA A 98 11.43 -14.93 -3.79
CA ALA A 98 10.99 -14.90 -2.39
C ALA A 98 11.04 -13.46 -1.86
N VAL A 99 9.94 -13.02 -1.24
CA VAL A 99 9.80 -11.68 -0.67
C VAL A 99 9.17 -11.77 0.72
N THR A 100 9.43 -10.74 1.53
CA THR A 100 8.73 -10.52 2.79
C THR A 100 7.77 -9.35 2.62
N LEU A 101 6.48 -9.59 2.84
CA LEU A 101 5.50 -8.52 2.94
C LEU A 101 5.50 -8.02 4.37
N THR A 102 5.66 -6.71 4.60
CA THR A 102 5.59 -6.10 5.93
C THR A 102 4.57 -4.97 5.96
N ARG A 103 4.16 -4.55 7.16
CA ARG A 103 3.10 -3.54 7.36
C ARG A 103 1.83 -3.95 6.61
N LEU A 104 1.49 -5.23 6.70
CA LEU A 104 0.48 -5.88 5.88
C LEU A 104 -0.90 -5.31 6.21
N ARG A 105 -1.57 -4.73 5.23
CA ARG A 105 -2.91 -4.12 5.40
C ARG A 105 -3.85 -4.65 4.33
N ARG A 106 -5.15 -4.54 4.60
CA ARG A 106 -6.18 -4.80 3.60
C ARG A 106 -6.51 -3.52 2.84
N ASP A 107 -6.64 -3.63 1.52
CA ASP A 107 -7.15 -2.53 0.69
C ASP A 107 -8.64 -2.73 0.36
N LYS A 108 -9.27 -1.68 -0.20
CA LYS A 108 -10.71 -1.69 -0.55
C LYS A 108 -11.09 -2.57 -1.74
N TYR A 109 -10.13 -3.10 -2.49
CA TYR A 109 -10.32 -3.88 -3.72
C TYR A 109 -9.95 -5.35 -3.56
N PHE A 110 -10.02 -5.87 -2.33
CA PHE A 110 -9.64 -7.24 -2.02
C PHE A 110 -8.17 -7.55 -2.38
N ARG A 111 -7.29 -6.53 -2.35
CA ARG A 111 -5.83 -6.63 -2.47
C ARG A 111 -5.17 -6.40 -1.11
N LEU A 112 -3.90 -6.78 -1.02
CA LEU A 112 -3.07 -6.44 0.11
C LEU A 112 -2.36 -5.11 -0.18
N ASN A 113 -2.08 -4.34 0.86
CA ASN A 113 -1.24 -3.16 0.80
C ASN A 113 -0.07 -3.40 1.76
N ALA A 114 1.15 -3.44 1.25
CA ALA A 114 2.32 -3.84 2.03
C ALA A 114 3.61 -3.24 1.49
N VAL A 115 4.60 -3.10 2.36
CA VAL A 115 5.99 -2.91 1.93
C VAL A 115 6.53 -4.27 1.49
N VAL A 116 7.09 -4.35 0.29
CA VAL A 116 7.62 -5.59 -0.30
C VAL A 116 9.14 -5.58 -0.17
N LEU A 117 9.68 -6.46 0.67
CA LEU A 117 11.12 -6.60 0.87
C LEU A 117 11.66 -7.76 0.04
N VAL A 118 12.72 -7.51 -0.72
CA VAL A 118 13.54 -8.52 -1.41
C VAL A 118 14.93 -8.50 -0.82
N ALA A 119 15.41 -9.65 -0.35
CA ALA A 119 16.67 -9.75 0.39
C ALA A 119 16.82 -8.70 1.52
N GLY A 120 15.72 -8.39 2.23
CA GLY A 120 15.68 -7.41 3.32
C GLY A 120 15.58 -5.94 2.90
N HIS A 121 15.54 -5.63 1.60
CA HIS A 121 15.50 -4.27 1.07
C HIS A 121 14.16 -3.96 0.41
N ASP A 122 13.67 -2.72 0.53
CA ASP A 122 12.43 -2.29 -0.10
C ASP A 122 12.55 -2.30 -1.63
N ALA A 123 11.75 -3.14 -2.28
CA ALA A 123 11.75 -3.30 -3.73
C ALA A 123 11.37 -2.01 -4.47
N ALA A 124 10.50 -1.17 -3.89
CA ALA A 124 10.15 0.11 -4.50
C ALA A 124 11.34 1.06 -4.54
N ALA A 125 12.05 1.19 -3.42
CA ALA A 125 13.24 2.03 -3.33
C ALA A 125 14.33 1.55 -4.31
N LEU A 126 14.55 0.24 -4.39
CA LEU A 126 15.49 -0.36 -5.35
C LEU A 126 15.06 -0.12 -6.82
N ALA A 127 13.75 -0.07 -7.09
CA ALA A 127 13.21 0.24 -8.42
C ALA A 127 13.31 1.74 -8.77
N GLY A 128 13.85 2.59 -7.89
CA GLY A 128 13.91 4.03 -8.07
C GLY A 128 12.57 4.73 -7.86
N LEU A 129 11.61 4.07 -7.19
CA LEU A 129 10.34 4.65 -6.80
C LEU A 129 10.44 5.17 -5.37
N THR A 130 9.84 6.33 -5.09
CA THR A 130 9.86 6.94 -3.75
C THR A 130 8.57 6.60 -3.01
N PRO A 131 8.59 5.72 -1.98
CA PRO A 131 7.39 5.41 -1.22
C PRO A 131 7.05 6.55 -0.26
N ASP A 132 5.83 7.08 -0.35
CA ASP A 132 5.29 7.98 0.66
C ASP A 132 4.42 7.18 1.66
N LEU A 133 5.07 6.73 2.72
CA LEU A 133 4.46 5.90 3.75
C LEU A 133 3.46 6.68 4.62
N SER A 134 3.49 8.02 4.59
CA SER A 134 2.51 8.85 5.29
C SER A 134 1.10 8.67 4.72
N VAL A 135 0.99 8.52 3.39
CA VAL A 135 -0.28 8.28 2.68
C VAL A 135 -0.72 6.82 2.75
N ALA A 136 0.22 5.90 3.01
CA ALA A 136 -0.07 4.48 3.17
C ALA A 136 -0.76 4.15 4.51
N GLY A 137 -0.93 5.15 5.38
CA GLY A 137 -1.40 4.93 6.75
C GLY A 137 -0.39 4.14 7.59
N VAL A 138 0.88 4.16 7.18
CA VAL A 138 1.95 3.49 7.89
C VAL A 138 2.63 4.52 8.77
N THR A 139 2.35 4.48 10.06
CA THR A 139 3.07 5.31 11.03
C THR A 139 4.53 4.88 11.08
N ALA A 140 5.44 5.85 11.07
CA ALA A 140 6.84 5.60 11.40
C ALA A 140 6.90 5.02 12.82
N ARG A 141 7.48 3.83 12.96
CA ARG A 141 7.96 3.32 14.25
C ARG A 141 9.44 3.60 14.34
#